data_AF-A0A1G8LKZ5-F1
#
_entry.id   AF-A0A1G8LKZ5-F1
#
_cell.length_a   1.000
_cell.length_b   1.000
_cell.length_c   1.000
_cell.angle_alpha   90.00
_cell.angle_beta   90.00
_cell.angle_gamma   90.00
#
_symmetry.space_group_name_H-M   'P 1'
#
loop_
_entity.id
_entity.type
_entity.pdbx_description
1 polymer ?
#
loop_
_entity_poly.entity_id
_entity_poly.type
_entity_poly.pdbx_seq_one_letter_code
_entity_poly.pdbx_strand_id
1 'polypeptide(L)'
;MNSNEQLRREFYTNSPSYCRVMGVVSAVTFGLYRVEGGGTVGLLSVRWENLGNEVVPQLHAYFDSWRVLASFSDVLARMSEVAGAPCSPEAFCQILLDCGFVHHAEPGSGEGILLSRQQDPVQGKGA
;
A
#
# COMPACT_ATOMS: atom_id res chain seq x y z
N MET A 1 13.30 24.06 -2.94
CA MET A 1 11.99 23.49 -2.58
C MET A 1 11.25 24.56 -1.83
N ASN A 2 10.08 24.99 -2.32
CA ASN A 2 9.27 26.01 -1.64
C ASN A 2 8.79 25.45 -0.30
N SER A 3 8.95 26.24 0.76
CA SER A 3 8.82 25.80 2.16
C SER A 3 7.39 25.50 2.63
N ASN A 4 6.39 25.51 1.74
CA ASN A 4 4.96 25.35 2.07
C ASN A 4 4.27 24.18 1.34
N GLU A 5 5.00 23.36 0.57
CA GLU A 5 4.37 22.24 -0.12
C GLU A 5 4.04 21.12 0.87
N GLN A 6 2.75 20.98 1.23
CA GLN A 6 2.30 19.92 2.11
C GLN A 6 2.25 18.60 1.33
N LEU A 7 3.10 17.65 1.74
CA LEU A 7 3.15 16.30 1.19
C LEU A 7 2.47 15.32 2.14
N ARG A 8 1.65 14.43 1.61
CA ARG A 8 1.02 13.34 2.35
C ARG A 8 1.53 11.99 1.84
N ARG A 9 1.75 11.04 2.75
CA ARG A 9 2.04 9.65 2.42
C ARG A 9 0.75 8.96 1.98
N GLU A 10 0.70 8.46 0.75
CA GLU A 10 -0.48 7.81 0.18
C GLU A 10 -0.12 6.51 -0.51
N PHE A 11 -1.09 5.59 -0.56
CA PHE A 11 -0.99 4.36 -1.32
C PHE A 11 -2.34 3.96 -1.93
N TYR A 12 -2.28 3.13 -2.96
CA TYR A 12 -3.46 2.51 -3.56
C TYR A 12 -3.11 1.11 -4.10
N THR A 13 -4.12 0.26 -4.19
CA THR A 13 -4.02 -1.04 -4.87
C THR A 13 -4.18 -0.83 -6.37
N ASN A 14 -3.30 -1.43 -7.16
CA ASN A 14 -3.37 -1.31 -8.61
C ASN A 14 -4.48 -2.21 -9.16
N SER A 15 -5.15 -1.75 -10.22
CA SER A 15 -6.28 -2.47 -10.81
C SER A 15 -5.85 -3.81 -11.45
N PRO A 16 -6.77 -4.77 -11.61
CA PRO A 16 -6.49 -6.01 -12.33
C PRO A 16 -5.97 -5.79 -13.76
N SER A 17 -6.40 -4.72 -14.43
CA SER A 17 -5.91 -4.35 -15.76
C SER A 17 -4.44 -3.94 -15.72
N TYR A 18 -4.03 -3.15 -14.73
CA TYR A 18 -2.63 -2.81 -14.51
C TYR A 18 -1.80 -4.08 -14.27
N CYS A 19 -2.24 -4.94 -13.35
CA CYS A 19 -1.51 -6.15 -12.99
C CYS A 19 -1.30 -7.07 -14.20
N ARG A 20 -2.33 -7.21 -15.05
CA ARG A 20 -2.23 -7.96 -16.31
C ARG A 20 -1.21 -7.37 -17.28
N VAL A 21 -1.22 -6.06 -17.49
CA VAL A 21 -0.29 -5.38 -18.41
C VAL A 21 1.15 -5.50 -17.91
N MET A 22 1.36 -5.40 -16.60
CA MET A 22 2.68 -5.50 -16.00
C MET A 22 3.16 -6.95 -15.79
N GLY A 23 2.29 -7.95 -16.01
CA GLY A 23 2.64 -9.35 -15.83
C GLY A 23 2.82 -9.77 -14.36
N VAL A 24 2.11 -9.13 -13.44
CA VAL A 24 2.22 -9.35 -11.99
C VAL A 24 0.89 -9.86 -11.41
N VAL A 25 0.95 -10.58 -10.29
CA VAL A 25 -0.22 -11.13 -9.60
C VAL A 25 -1.01 -10.01 -8.91
N SER A 26 -0.31 -9.11 -8.25
CA SER A 26 -0.86 -7.94 -7.56
C SER A 26 0.18 -6.84 -7.46
N ALA A 27 -0.24 -5.60 -7.23
CA ALA A 27 0.66 -4.50 -6.98
C ALA A 27 0.02 -3.45 -6.07
N VAL A 28 0.83 -2.90 -5.17
CA VAL A 28 0.48 -1.77 -4.31
C VAL A 28 1.45 -0.64 -4.63
N THR A 29 0.91 0.50 -5.04
CA THR A 29 1.72 1.70 -5.34
C THR A 29 1.59 2.68 -4.19
N PHE A 30 2.72 3.25 -3.76
CA PHE A 30 2.79 4.15 -2.62
C PHE A 30 3.84 5.24 -2.86
N GLY A 31 3.68 6.39 -2.21
CA GLY A 31 4.59 7.51 -2.38
C GLY A 31 4.11 8.77 -1.67
N LEU A 32 4.54 9.92 -2.17
CA LEU A 32 4.11 11.23 -1.67
C LEU A 32 3.09 11.84 -2.63
N TYR A 33 2.00 12.34 -2.07
CA TYR A 33 0.99 13.11 -2.78
C TYR A 33 1.12 14.59 -2.42
N ARG A 34 1.05 15.46 -3.43
CA ARG A 34 1.00 16.92 -3.23
C ARG A 34 -0.41 17.33 -2.87
N VAL A 35 -0.62 17.74 -1.63
CA VAL A 35 -1.94 18.19 -1.15
C VAL A 35 -2.40 19.43 -1.92
N GLU A 36 -1.49 20.36 -2.19
CA GLU A 36 -1.75 21.54 -3.00
C GLU A 36 -1.19 21.33 -4.43
N GLY A 37 -2.03 21.56 -5.44
CA GLY A 37 -1.64 21.42 -6.86
C GLY A 37 -1.79 20.01 -7.44
N GLY A 38 -1.97 18.99 -6.59
CA GLY A 38 -2.22 17.61 -6.99
C GLY A 38 -1.02 16.91 -7.62
N GLY A 39 -1.18 15.60 -7.80
CA GLY A 39 -0.16 14.73 -8.39
C GLY A 39 0.74 14.05 -7.36
N THR A 40 1.46 13.05 -7.84
CA THR A 40 2.31 12.19 -7.03
C THR A 40 3.78 12.48 -7.30
N VAL A 41 4.60 12.33 -6.27
CA VAL A 41 6.05 12.55 -6.30
C VAL A 41 6.74 11.31 -5.76
N GLY A 42 7.67 10.77 -6.56
CA GLY A 42 8.48 9.61 -6.18
C GLY A 42 7.65 8.38 -5.83
N LEU A 43 6.77 7.97 -6.75
CA LEU A 43 6.00 6.74 -6.60
C LEU A 43 6.91 5.50 -6.66
N LEU A 44 6.60 4.57 -5.77
CA LEU A 44 7.22 3.27 -5.61
C LEU A 44 6.10 2.22 -5.69
N SER A 45 6.42 0.98 -6.04
CA SER A 45 5.45 -0.10 -5.96
C SER A 45 6.06 -1.35 -5.36
N VAL A 46 5.32 -2.05 -4.50
CA VAL A 46 5.58 -3.47 -4.26
C VAL A 46 4.72 -4.28 -5.22
N ARG A 47 5.35 -5.20 -5.95
CA ARG A 47 4.71 -6.06 -6.94
C ARG A 47 4.87 -7.51 -6.53
N TRP A 48 3.79 -8.27 -6.62
CA TRP A 48 3.81 -9.70 -6.38
C TRP A 48 4.01 -10.41 -7.70
N GLU A 49 5.17 -11.01 -7.87
CA GLU A 49 5.59 -11.65 -9.13
C GLU A 49 5.75 -13.15 -8.93
N ASN A 50 5.53 -13.93 -9.99
CA ASN A 50 5.84 -15.35 -9.97
C ASN A 50 7.35 -15.54 -10.15
N LEU A 51 8.03 -16.04 -9.11
CA LEU A 51 9.42 -16.46 -9.16
C LEU A 51 9.46 -17.99 -9.07
N GLY A 52 9.41 -18.65 -10.23
CA GLY A 52 9.24 -20.10 -10.31
C GLY A 52 7.86 -20.53 -9.83
N ASN A 53 7.79 -21.27 -8.72
CA ASN A 53 6.55 -21.78 -8.15
C ASN A 53 6.04 -20.93 -6.98
N GLU A 54 6.69 -19.80 -6.69
CA GLU A 54 6.37 -18.94 -5.54
C GLU A 54 5.92 -17.56 -6.02
N VAL A 55 4.98 -16.95 -5.29
CA VAL A 55 4.58 -15.56 -5.47
C VAL A 55 5.36 -14.72 -4.46
N VAL A 56 6.25 -13.86 -4.94
CA VAL A 56 7.17 -13.10 -4.08
C VAL A 56 6.94 -11.59 -4.22
N PRO A 57 6.99 -10.83 -3.12
CA PRO A 57 6.95 -9.37 -3.18
C PRO A 57 8.31 -8.82 -3.65
N GLN A 58 8.29 -7.96 -4.66
CA GLN A 58 9.43 -7.21 -5.17
C GLN A 58 9.20 -5.71 -4.95
N LEU A 59 10.13 -5.04 -4.27
CA LEU A 59 10.16 -3.58 -4.22
C LEU A 59 10.69 -3.04 -5.55
N HIS A 60 9.87 -2.25 -6.22
CA HIS A 60 10.16 -1.66 -7.52
C HIS A 60 10.20 -0.12 -7.42
N ALA A 61 11.36 0.46 -7.74
CA ALA A 61 11.64 1.89 -7.59
C ALA A 61 12.35 2.45 -8.83
N TYR A 62 11.83 3.54 -9.40
CA TYR A 62 12.48 4.27 -10.49
C TYR A 62 13.50 5.31 -9.96
N PHE A 63 14.42 5.76 -10.81
CA PHE A 63 15.52 6.64 -10.39
C PHE A 63 15.05 7.94 -9.68
N ASP A 64 13.90 8.47 -10.08
CA ASP A 64 13.29 9.68 -9.54
C ASP A 64 12.65 9.47 -8.16
N SER A 65 12.38 8.22 -7.80
CA SER A 65 11.79 7.82 -6.52
C SER A 65 12.82 7.52 -5.43
N TRP A 66 14.13 7.43 -5.74
CA TRP A 66 15.16 7.04 -4.76
C TRP A 66 15.23 7.96 -3.54
N ARG A 67 15.03 9.27 -3.73
CA ARG A 67 15.00 10.22 -2.62
C ARG A 67 13.80 9.99 -1.70
N VAL A 68 12.67 9.59 -2.26
CA VAL A 68 11.45 9.25 -1.51
C VAL A 68 11.61 7.90 -0.83
N LEU A 69 12.20 6.91 -1.50
CA LEU A 69 12.54 5.63 -0.89
C LEU A 69 13.43 5.80 0.35
N ALA A 70 14.46 6.65 0.27
CA ALA A 70 15.34 6.94 1.38
C ALA A 70 14.64 7.62 2.58
N SER A 71 13.50 8.30 2.36
CA SER A 71 12.72 8.92 3.44
C SER A 71 11.66 8.01 4.06
N PHE A 72 11.49 6.79 3.53
CA PHE A 72 10.60 5.76 4.06
C PHE A 72 11.37 4.69 4.85
N SER A 73 12.33 5.11 5.67
CA SER A 73 13.12 4.21 6.52
C SER A 73 12.27 3.42 7.52
N ASP A 74 11.16 3.99 7.97
CA ASP A 74 10.17 3.34 8.83
C ASP A 74 9.44 2.21 8.11
N VAL A 75 9.04 2.41 6.85
CA VAL A 75 8.44 1.34 6.02
C VAL A 75 9.44 0.21 5.81
N LEU A 76 10.69 0.53 5.46
CA LEU A 76 11.74 -0.47 5.26
C LEU A 76 12.05 -1.24 6.55
N ALA A 77 12.03 -0.58 7.70
CA ALA A 77 12.18 -1.24 8.99
C ALA A 77 11.03 -2.24 9.24
N ARG A 78 9.77 -1.84 9.04
CA ARG A 78 8.62 -2.75 9.18
C ARG A 78 8.66 -3.92 8.20
N MET A 79 9.06 -3.68 6.95
CA MET A 79 9.26 -4.74 5.95
C MET A 79 10.34 -5.73 6.38
N SER A 80 11.41 -5.26 7.03
CA SER A 80 12.50 -6.12 7.50
C SER A 80 12.07 -7.07 8.62
N GLU A 81 11.08 -6.70 9.44
CA GLU A 81 10.56 -7.54 10.52
C GLU A 81 9.75 -8.75 10.01
N VAL A 82 9.17 -8.63 8.81
CA VAL A 82 8.42 -9.71 8.16
C VAL A 82 9.24 -10.45 7.10
N ALA A 83 10.51 -10.06 6.91
CA ALA A 83 11.39 -10.69 5.94
C ALA A 83 11.62 -12.17 6.31
N GLY A 84 11.35 -13.07 5.35
CA GLY A 84 11.42 -14.52 5.54
C GLY A 84 10.07 -15.20 5.81
N ALA A 85 8.98 -14.42 5.95
CA ALA A 85 7.61 -14.92 5.93
C ALA A 85 6.89 -14.49 4.64
N PRO A 86 5.86 -15.24 4.19
CA PRO A 86 4.99 -14.78 3.11
C PRO A 86 4.34 -13.44 3.49
N CYS A 87 4.55 -12.42 2.66
CA CYS A 87 3.88 -11.12 2.80
C CYS A 87 2.85 -11.00 1.68
N SER A 88 1.56 -10.95 2.02
CA SER A 88 0.48 -10.74 1.05
C SER A 88 0.31 -9.24 0.74
N PRO A 89 -0.41 -8.88 -0.35
CA PRO A 89 -0.75 -7.49 -0.64
C PRO A 89 -1.45 -6.79 0.53
N GLU A 90 -2.39 -7.46 1.19
CA GLU A 90 -3.16 -6.94 2.32
C GLU A 90 -2.26 -6.71 3.54
N ALA A 91 -1.34 -7.63 3.81
CA ALA A 91 -0.36 -7.48 4.87
C ALA A 91 0.55 -6.26 4.63
N PHE A 92 0.97 -6.04 3.38
CA PHE A 92 1.76 -4.85 3.04
C PHE A 92 0.95 -3.56 3.15
N CYS A 93 -0.33 -3.55 2.73
CA CYS A 93 -1.23 -2.42 2.95
C CYS A 93 -1.33 -2.07 4.45
N GLN A 94 -1.40 -3.08 5.33
CA GLN A 94 -1.41 -2.84 6.77
C GLN A 94 -0.09 -2.23 7.26
N ILE A 95 1.06 -2.68 6.76
CA ILE A 95 2.36 -2.06 7.07
C ILE A 95 2.35 -0.57 6.70
N LEU A 96 1.81 -0.22 5.53
CA LEU A 96 1.73 1.17 5.08
C LEU A 96 0.82 2.02 6.00
N LEU A 97 -0.35 1.49 6.39
CA LEU A 97 -1.25 2.14 7.34
C LEU A 97 -0.55 2.39 8.69
N ASP A 98 0.17 1.39 9.21
CA ASP A 98 0.93 1.50 10.46
C ASP A 98 2.05 2.54 10.36
N CYS A 99 2.59 2.78 9.15
CA CYS A 99 3.60 3.81 8.85
C CYS A 99 2.98 5.20 8.52
N GLY A 100 1.67 5.37 8.77
CA GLY A 100 0.97 6.63 8.61
C GLY A 100 0.62 6.99 7.16
N PHE A 101 0.62 6.01 6.25
CA PHE A 101 0.06 6.23 4.91
C PHE A 101 -1.46 6.23 4.96
N VAL A 102 -2.08 6.99 4.05
CA VAL A 102 -3.52 6.97 3.84
C VAL A 102 -3.84 6.22 2.55
N HIS A 103 -4.87 5.37 2.59
CA HIS A 103 -5.37 4.70 1.40
C HIS A 103 -6.10 5.69 0.49
N HIS A 104 -5.63 5.82 -0.74
CA HIS A 104 -6.28 6.59 -1.79
C HIS A 104 -7.25 5.68 -2.55
N ALA A 105 -8.52 5.69 -2.13
CA ALA A 105 -9.58 5.11 -2.94
C ALA A 105 -10.07 6.17 -3.92
N GLU A 106 -10.09 5.85 -5.22
CA GLU A 106 -10.78 6.72 -6.18
C GLU A 106 -12.28 6.78 -5.80
N PRO A 107 -12.92 7.96 -5.80
CA PRO A 107 -14.35 8.06 -5.59
C PRO A 107 -15.08 7.31 -6.72
N GLY A 108 -15.53 6.08 -6.44
CA GLY A 108 -16.24 5.23 -7.42
C GLY A 108 -15.74 3.79 -7.52
N SER A 109 -14.59 3.44 -6.91
CA SER A 109 -14.19 2.03 -6.75
C SER A 109 -14.95 1.41 -5.57
N GLY A 110 -16.13 0.86 -5.87
CA GLY A 110 -17.04 0.23 -4.91
C GLY A 110 -16.54 -1.09 -4.32
N GLU A 111 -15.35 -1.12 -3.74
CA GLU A 111 -14.91 -2.19 -2.83
C GLU A 111 -14.35 -1.54 -1.56
N GLY A 112 -15.27 -1.14 -0.69
CA GLY A 112 -14.93 -0.86 0.70
C GLY A 112 -14.33 -2.13 1.29
N ILE A 113 -13.07 -2.05 1.72
CA ILE A 113 -12.45 -3.06 2.56
C ILE A 113 -13.33 -3.20 3.80
N LEU A 114 -14.14 -4.25 3.82
CA LEU A 114 -14.93 -4.66 4.98
C LEU A 114 -13.94 -5.23 5.99
N LEU A 115 -13.31 -4.35 6.76
CA LEU A 115 -12.66 -4.74 8.01
C LEU A 115 -13.78 -5.17 8.96
N SER A 116 -14.03 -6.47 8.98
CA SER A 116 -15.01 -7.15 9.82
C SER A 116 -14.87 -6.72 11.27
N ARG A 117 -15.76 -5.82 11.73
CA ARG A 117 -16.06 -5.72 13.16
C ARG A 117 -16.80 -6.99 13.55
N GLN A 118 -16.12 -7.87 14.28
CA GLN A 118 -16.73 -8.94 15.06
C GLN A 118 -17.95 -8.39 15.79
N GLN A 119 -19.13 -8.90 15.48
CA GLN A 119 -20.32 -8.69 16.30
C GLN A 119 -20.23 -9.64 17.50
N ASP A 120 -20.16 -9.08 18.70
CA ASP A 120 -20.37 -9.82 19.94
C ASP A 120 -21.81 -10.39 19.96
N PRO A 121 -22.02 -11.64 20.41
CA PRO A 121 -23.35 -12.21 20.50
C PRO A 121 -24.13 -11.56 21.65
N VAL A 122 -25.22 -10.86 21.32
CA VAL A 122 -26.19 -10.36 22.30
C VAL A 122 -26.88 -11.56 22.96
N GLN A 123 -26.64 -11.71 24.26
CA GLN A 123 -27.33 -12.67 25.11
C GLN A 123 -28.85 -12.42 25.12
N GLY A 124 -29.60 -13.49 24.88
CA GLY A 124 -31.03 -13.53 25.13
C GLY A 124 -31.36 -13.41 26.63
N LYS A 125 -32.34 -12.56 26.93
CA LYS A 125 -33.24 -12.65 28.10
C LYS A 125 -34.63 -12.39 27.52
N GLY A 126 -35.66 -13.22 27.65
CA GLY A 126 -35.93 -14.20 28.69
C GLY A 126 -36.72 -13.54 29.82
N ALA A 127 -38.01 -13.27 29.56
CA ALA A 127 -39.17 -13.33 30.47
C ALA A 127 -40.37 -12.64 29.80
#